data_AF-A0A919QAB2-F1
#
_entry.id   AF-A0A919QAB2-F1
#
_cell.length_a   1.000
_cell.length_b   1.000
_cell.length_c   1.000
_cell.angle_alpha   90.00
_cell.angle_beta   90.00
_cell.angle_gamma   90.00
#
_symmetry.space_group_name_H-M   'P 1'
#
loop_
_entity.id
_entity.type
_entity.pdbx_description
1 polymer ?
#
loop_
_entity_poly.entity_id
_entity_poly.type
_entity_poly.pdbx_seq_one_letter_code
_entity_poly.pdbx_strand_id
1 'polypeptide(L)'
;MTFADCRVIQPPPDQARLCPTEAVQDAASEYVWDPDAAINRLPGGRFAHNALARDFALRAIAAQPLDYLRDVLRDTALTFAWTPVPHPARVTPAFGFAQGVRTLPDQPLVREAAGRYSDIRGIGSVEPFAGFLVAYQYPAYLRGPVIAVILLAGAYAAVRRPRVAALPFSAAMILLVAPVAVLDFDHRYVLPVIPVACWAAAAAFTSRDARPGSPGGRA
;
A
#
# COMPACT_ATOMS: atom_id res chain seq x y z
N MET A 1 -11.05 12.53 -1.82
CA MET A 1 -11.17 11.82 -0.53
C MET A 1 -12.48 11.07 -0.52
N THR A 2 -12.48 9.81 -0.10
CA THR A 2 -13.63 8.89 -0.20
C THR A 2 -14.65 9.02 0.94
N PHE A 3 -14.24 9.50 2.13
CA PHE A 3 -15.11 9.55 3.33
C PHE A 3 -15.53 10.95 3.82
N ALA A 4 -14.97 12.02 3.26
CA ALA A 4 -15.14 13.37 3.80
C ALA A 4 -16.57 13.91 3.59
N ASP A 5 -17.28 14.24 4.67
CA ASP A 5 -18.59 14.90 4.65
C ASP A 5 -18.50 16.30 5.25
N CYS A 6 -18.55 17.32 4.39
CA CYS A 6 -18.42 18.71 4.83
C CYS A 6 -19.56 19.22 5.72
N ARG A 7 -20.69 18.52 5.79
CA ARG A 7 -21.76 18.86 6.75
C ARG A 7 -21.34 18.55 8.19
N VAL A 8 -20.46 17.56 8.36
CA VAL A 8 -19.87 17.17 9.65
C VAL A 8 -18.59 17.95 9.92
N ILE A 9 -17.69 18.05 8.94
CA ILE A 9 -16.37 18.68 9.11
C ILE A 9 -16.48 20.18 9.38
N GLN A 10 -17.45 20.86 8.75
CA GLN A 10 -17.63 22.31 8.82
C GLN A 10 -16.29 23.07 8.66
N PRO A 11 -15.59 22.89 7.52
CA PRO A 11 -14.28 23.50 7.30
C PRO A 11 -14.38 25.04 7.26
N PRO A 12 -13.28 25.76 7.56
CA PRO A 12 -13.26 27.21 7.41
C PRO A 12 -13.31 27.59 5.92
N PRO A 13 -13.59 28.86 5.59
CA PRO A 13 -13.86 29.29 4.22
C PRO A 13 -12.74 29.01 3.20
N ASP A 14 -11.49 28.95 3.67
CA ASP A 14 -10.32 28.60 2.86
C ASP A 14 -10.35 27.12 2.45
N GLN A 15 -10.67 26.20 3.37
CA GLN A 15 -10.71 24.76 3.10
C GLN A 15 -12.06 24.28 2.54
N ALA A 16 -13.14 25.06 2.71
CA ALA A 16 -14.47 24.72 2.19
C ALA A 16 -14.51 24.49 0.67
N ARG A 17 -13.53 25.05 -0.07
CA ARG A 17 -13.36 24.81 -1.51
C ARG A 17 -12.89 23.40 -1.85
N LEU A 18 -12.37 22.65 -0.88
CA LEU A 18 -11.95 21.25 -1.01
C LEU A 18 -13.06 20.25 -0.65
N CYS A 19 -14.25 20.75 -0.30
CA CYS A 19 -15.39 19.88 -0.04
C CYS A 19 -15.72 19.01 -1.25
N PRO A 20 -15.94 17.70 -1.07
CA PRO A 20 -16.32 16.83 -2.18
C PRO A 20 -17.64 17.33 -2.78
N THR A 21 -17.61 17.65 -4.08
CA THR A 21 -18.78 18.12 -4.81
C THR A 21 -19.50 16.97 -5.51
N GLU A 22 -18.82 16.25 -6.42
CA GLU A 22 -19.46 15.28 -7.33
C GLU A 22 -18.54 14.14 -7.80
N ALA A 23 -17.23 14.36 -7.86
CA ALA A 23 -16.25 13.33 -8.21
C ALA A 23 -16.32 12.16 -7.20
N VAL A 24 -16.70 10.97 -7.68
CA VAL A 24 -16.67 9.73 -6.90
C VAL A 24 -15.65 8.81 -7.54
N GLN A 25 -14.55 8.59 -6.83
CA GLN A 25 -13.51 7.67 -7.25
C GLN A 25 -13.55 6.38 -6.43
N ASP A 26 -13.14 5.29 -7.07
CA ASP A 26 -13.04 3.96 -6.46
C ASP A 26 -11.80 3.79 -5.58
N ALA A 27 -10.77 4.62 -5.80
CA ALA A 27 -9.55 4.66 -5.00
C ALA A 27 -9.18 6.12 -4.64
N ALA A 28 -8.65 6.34 -3.43
CA ALA A 28 -8.35 7.68 -2.94
C ALA A 28 -7.27 8.40 -3.78
N SER A 29 -6.33 7.64 -4.32
CA SER A 29 -5.27 8.14 -5.19
C SER A 29 -5.78 8.68 -6.53
N GLU A 30 -6.99 8.33 -6.96
CA GLU A 30 -7.54 8.75 -8.26
C GLU A 30 -8.02 10.19 -8.30
N TYR A 31 -8.32 10.78 -7.14
CA TYR A 31 -8.73 12.18 -7.07
C TYR A 31 -7.67 13.15 -7.60
N VAL A 32 -6.38 12.77 -7.63
CA VAL A 32 -5.33 13.63 -8.21
C VAL A 32 -5.39 13.65 -9.73
N TRP A 33 -5.94 12.61 -10.36
CA TRP A 33 -6.01 12.46 -11.81
C TRP A 33 -7.35 12.92 -12.39
N ASP A 34 -8.36 13.08 -11.54
CA ASP A 34 -9.69 13.52 -11.94
C ASP A 34 -9.75 15.06 -12.09
N PRO A 35 -9.98 15.61 -13.30
CA PRO A 35 -10.10 17.06 -13.49
C PRO A 35 -11.27 17.68 -12.71
N ASP A 36 -12.28 16.90 -12.34
CA ASP A 36 -13.45 17.33 -11.57
C ASP A 36 -13.25 17.26 -10.05
N ALA A 37 -12.13 16.71 -9.58
CA ALA A 37 -11.79 16.77 -8.17
C ALA A 37 -11.61 18.22 -7.70
N ALA A 38 -12.14 18.53 -6.52
CA ALA A 38 -12.16 19.89 -5.98
C ALA A 38 -10.78 20.57 -5.96
N ILE A 39 -9.72 19.81 -5.66
CA ILE A 39 -8.34 20.32 -5.65
C ILE A 39 -7.83 20.72 -7.05
N ASN A 40 -8.25 20.00 -8.09
CA ASN A 40 -7.82 20.22 -9.47
C ASN A 40 -8.55 21.41 -10.13
N ARG A 41 -9.67 21.86 -9.55
CA ARG A 41 -10.38 23.08 -9.95
C ARG A 41 -9.75 24.37 -9.39
N LEU A 42 -8.80 24.26 -8.45
CA LEU A 42 -8.12 25.42 -7.86
C LEU A 42 -7.00 25.94 -8.78
N PRO A 43 -6.80 27.27 -8.88
CA PRO A 43 -5.73 27.85 -9.71
C PRO A 43 -4.34 27.63 -9.09
N GLY A 44 -3.27 27.65 -9.89
CA GLY A 44 -1.88 27.56 -9.38
C GLY A 44 -1.20 26.20 -9.58
N GLY A 45 -1.91 25.21 -10.13
CA GLY A 45 -1.36 23.92 -10.49
C GLY A 45 -1.14 22.97 -9.31
N ARG A 46 -0.64 21.77 -9.61
CA ARG A 46 -0.66 20.58 -8.72
C ARG A 46 0.05 20.72 -7.37
N PHE A 47 0.91 21.71 -7.17
CA PHE A 47 1.68 21.89 -5.94
C PHE A 47 1.27 23.10 -5.11
N ALA A 48 0.44 24.00 -5.65
CA ALA A 48 0.12 25.27 -5.00
C ALA A 48 -0.68 25.09 -3.70
N HIS A 49 -1.44 24.01 -3.58
CA HIS A 49 -2.40 23.80 -2.48
C HIS A 49 -2.06 22.63 -1.56
N ASN A 50 -0.81 22.17 -1.53
CA ASN A 50 -0.41 21.03 -0.70
C ASN A 50 -0.68 21.23 0.80
N ALA A 51 -0.38 22.43 1.33
CA ALA A 51 -0.65 22.74 2.73
C ALA A 51 -2.15 22.77 3.01
N LEU A 52 -2.94 23.43 2.16
CA LEU A 52 -4.39 23.49 2.26
C LEU A 52 -5.02 22.08 2.23
N ALA A 53 -4.57 21.23 1.31
CA ALA A 53 -5.03 19.85 1.17
C ALA A 53 -4.67 19.00 2.39
N ARG A 54 -3.45 19.12 2.91
CA ARG A 54 -3.01 18.43 4.13
C ARG A 54 -3.83 18.86 5.35
N ASP A 55 -4.06 20.16 5.50
CA ASP A 55 -4.75 20.68 6.68
C ASP A 55 -6.25 20.31 6.64
N PHE A 56 -6.86 20.31 5.46
CA PHE A 56 -8.21 19.75 5.25
C PHE A 56 -8.26 18.24 5.54
N ALA A 57 -7.26 17.48 5.09
CA ALA A 57 -7.16 16.04 5.32
C ALA A 57 -7.13 15.70 6.82
N LEU A 58 -6.26 16.37 7.57
CA LEU A 58 -6.15 16.17 9.02
C LEU A 58 -7.44 16.55 9.75
N ARG A 59 -8.11 17.61 9.30
CA ARG A 59 -9.41 18.02 9.86
C ARG A 59 -10.51 16.99 9.56
N ALA A 60 -10.57 16.46 8.35
CA ALA A 60 -11.52 15.41 7.98
C ALA A 60 -11.32 14.15 8.83
N ILE A 61 -10.07 13.72 9.03
CA ILE A 61 -9.74 12.58 9.91
C ILE A 61 -10.16 12.86 11.35
N ALA A 62 -9.89 14.06 11.87
CA ALA A 62 -10.24 14.42 13.25
C ALA A 62 -11.76 14.51 13.47
N ALA A 63 -12.51 14.98 12.47
CA ALA A 63 -13.97 15.11 12.55
C ALA A 63 -14.71 13.78 12.30
N GLN A 64 -14.15 12.88 11.48
CA GLN A 64 -14.76 11.61 11.08
C GLN A 64 -13.81 10.42 11.24
N PRO A 65 -13.30 10.14 12.46
CA PRO A 65 -12.25 9.14 12.66
C PRO A 65 -12.71 7.71 12.34
N LEU A 66 -13.99 7.40 12.59
CA LEU A 66 -14.54 6.07 12.30
C LEU A 66 -14.76 5.83 10.81
N ASP A 67 -15.10 6.87 10.04
CA ASP A 67 -15.25 6.74 8.59
C ASP A 67 -13.88 6.57 7.94
N TYR A 68 -12.88 7.34 8.38
CA TYR A 68 -11.48 7.15 7.97
C TYR A 68 -10.98 5.74 8.29
N LEU A 69 -11.20 5.26 9.52
CA LEU A 69 -10.80 3.90 9.91
C LEU A 69 -11.49 2.83 9.06
N ARG A 70 -12.79 3.01 8.75
CA ARG A 70 -13.53 2.08 7.90
C ARG A 70 -12.91 1.99 6.51
N ASP A 71 -12.56 3.12 5.91
CA ASP A 71 -11.91 3.16 4.58
C ASP A 71 -10.54 2.49 4.61
N VAL A 72 -9.69 2.82 5.58
CA VAL A 72 -8.36 2.20 5.72
C VAL A 72 -8.47 0.68 5.90
N LEU A 73 -9.41 0.20 6.72
CA LEU A 73 -9.62 -1.23 6.94
C LEU A 73 -10.16 -1.93 5.69
N ARG A 74 -11.09 -1.30 4.97
CA ARG A 74 -11.67 -1.83 3.73
C ARG A 74 -10.57 -2.03 2.68
N ASP A 75 -9.72 -1.05 2.48
CA ASP A 75 -8.67 -1.09 1.48
C ASP A 75 -7.53 -2.03 1.91
N THR A 76 -7.17 -2.04 3.20
CA THR A 76 -6.21 -3.01 3.74
C THR A 76 -6.69 -4.45 3.53
N ALA A 77 -8.00 -4.70 3.65
CA ALA A 77 -8.58 -6.04 3.50
C ALA A 77 -8.42 -6.63 2.09
N LEU A 78 -8.19 -5.79 1.06
CA LEU A 78 -7.90 -6.23 -0.30
C LEU A 78 -6.64 -7.12 -0.37
N THR A 79 -5.71 -6.95 0.58
CA THR A 79 -4.53 -7.81 0.76
C THR A 79 -4.90 -9.28 0.93
N PHE A 80 -6.03 -9.57 1.56
CA PHE A 80 -6.43 -10.93 1.94
C PHE A 80 -7.28 -11.65 0.89
N ALA A 81 -7.52 -11.03 -0.27
CA ALA A 81 -8.23 -11.65 -1.37
C ALA A 81 -7.49 -12.88 -1.93
N TRP A 82 -8.25 -13.87 -2.40
CA TRP A 82 -7.67 -15.08 -3.02
C TRP A 82 -6.94 -14.78 -4.33
N THR A 83 -7.50 -13.85 -5.10
CA THR A 83 -6.94 -13.28 -6.33
C THR A 83 -6.68 -11.80 -6.12
N PRO A 84 -5.56 -11.23 -6.64
CA PRO A 84 -5.31 -9.80 -6.56
C PRO A 84 -6.50 -8.99 -7.09
N VAL A 85 -7.02 -8.07 -6.27
CA VAL A 85 -8.14 -7.19 -6.67
C VAL A 85 -7.58 -5.97 -7.40
N PRO A 86 -8.06 -5.63 -8.61
CA PRO A 86 -7.77 -4.34 -9.24
C PRO A 86 -8.18 -3.18 -8.33
N HIS A 87 -7.23 -2.38 -7.88
CA HIS A 87 -7.48 -1.19 -7.08
C HIS A 87 -6.41 -0.15 -7.38
N PRO A 88 -6.76 0.96 -8.03
CA PRO A 88 -8.06 1.26 -8.67
C PRO A 88 -8.48 0.26 -9.78
N ALA A 89 -9.76 0.19 -10.09
CA ALA A 89 -10.35 -0.80 -11.00
C ALA A 89 -9.79 -0.74 -12.42
N ARG A 90 -9.32 0.44 -12.88
CA ARG A 90 -8.72 0.59 -14.21
C ARG A 90 -7.31 0.00 -14.31
N VAL A 91 -6.64 -0.31 -13.19
CA VAL A 91 -5.26 -0.84 -13.22
C VAL A 91 -5.24 -2.35 -13.10
N THR A 92 -4.32 -2.97 -13.83
CA THR A 92 -3.99 -4.38 -13.59
C THR A 92 -3.13 -4.47 -12.32
N PRO A 93 -3.46 -5.36 -11.36
CA PRO A 93 -2.65 -5.60 -10.17
C PRO A 93 -1.15 -5.72 -10.50
N ALA A 94 -0.33 -4.84 -9.93
CA ALA A 94 1.09 -4.67 -10.26
C ALA A 94 2.01 -5.78 -9.69
N PHE A 95 1.48 -6.99 -9.53
CA PHE A 95 2.22 -8.15 -9.03
C PHE A 95 2.86 -9.00 -10.14
N GLY A 96 2.50 -8.76 -11.40
CA GLY A 96 2.87 -9.61 -12.53
C GLY A 96 4.04 -9.08 -13.37
N PHE A 97 4.90 -9.99 -13.83
CA PHE A 97 5.77 -9.75 -14.98
C PHE A 97 4.93 -10.02 -16.22
N ALA A 98 5.04 -9.16 -17.23
CA ALA A 98 4.35 -9.35 -18.50
C ALA A 98 5.38 -9.62 -19.59
N GLN A 99 5.04 -10.47 -20.55
CA GLN A 99 5.81 -10.63 -21.78
C GLN A 99 5.43 -9.55 -22.80
N GLY A 100 6.39 -9.19 -23.65
CA GLY A 100 6.20 -8.25 -24.76
C GLY A 100 6.92 -6.92 -24.58
N VAL A 101 6.57 -5.98 -25.44
CA VAL A 101 7.15 -4.62 -25.50
C VAL A 101 6.11 -3.63 -24.99
N ARG A 102 6.48 -2.86 -23.96
CA ARG A 102 5.73 -1.69 -23.51
C ARG A 102 6.23 -0.47 -24.28
N THR A 103 5.39 0.03 -25.18
CA THR A 103 5.65 1.32 -25.84
C THR A 103 5.52 2.46 -24.84
N LEU A 104 6.18 3.58 -25.14
CA LEU A 104 6.03 4.79 -24.33
C LEU A 104 4.60 5.34 -24.53
N PRO A 105 3.91 5.74 -23.45
CA PRO A 105 2.58 6.33 -23.58
C PRO A 105 2.69 7.70 -24.27
N ASP A 106 1.71 8.04 -25.11
CA ASP A 106 1.61 9.36 -25.73
C ASP A 106 1.13 10.39 -24.69
N GLN A 107 2.09 10.90 -23.91
CA GLN A 107 1.84 11.91 -22.90
C GLN A 107 2.83 13.08 -23.03
N PRO A 108 2.41 14.33 -22.73
CA PRO A 108 3.26 15.52 -22.88
C PRO A 108 4.63 15.38 -22.21
N LEU A 109 4.68 14.80 -21.01
CA LEU A 109 5.92 14.58 -20.27
C LEU A 109 6.89 13.62 -20.97
N VAL A 110 6.38 12.60 -21.67
CA VAL A 110 7.20 11.65 -22.44
C VAL A 110 7.74 12.33 -23.68
N ARG A 111 6.92 13.14 -24.37
CA ARG A 111 7.37 13.93 -25.54
C ARG A 111 8.44 14.95 -25.15
N GLU A 112 8.25 15.64 -24.03
CA GLU A 112 9.23 16.56 -23.45
C GLU A 112 10.54 15.85 -23.09
N ALA A 113 10.45 14.69 -22.44
CA ALA A 113 11.62 13.88 -22.12
C ALA A 113 12.33 13.39 -23.39
N ALA A 114 11.60 12.90 -24.40
CA ALA A 114 12.18 12.48 -25.67
C ALA A 114 12.84 13.63 -26.45
N GLY A 115 12.35 14.87 -26.28
CA GLY A 115 13.01 16.06 -26.83
C GLY A 115 14.31 16.44 -26.12
N ARG A 116 14.44 16.10 -24.83
CA ARG A 116 15.66 16.36 -24.03
C ARG A 116 16.67 15.22 -24.04
N TYR A 117 16.19 13.99 -24.18
CA TYR A 117 17.00 12.77 -24.18
C TYR A 117 16.82 12.07 -25.53
N SER A 118 17.91 11.89 -26.26
CA SER A 118 17.90 11.46 -27.66
C SER A 118 17.47 10.02 -27.92
N ASP A 119 17.24 9.19 -26.89
CA ASP A 119 17.02 7.75 -27.09
C ASP A 119 16.06 7.09 -26.09
N ILE A 120 15.01 7.80 -25.66
CA ILE A 120 13.99 7.15 -24.83
C ILE A 120 13.20 6.16 -25.69
N ARG A 121 13.30 4.88 -25.35
CA ARG A 121 12.55 3.79 -25.99
C ARG A 121 11.66 3.07 -24.99
N GLY A 122 10.64 2.39 -25.52
CA GLY A 122 9.85 1.44 -24.75
C GLY A 122 10.72 0.31 -24.19
N ILE A 123 10.29 -0.27 -23.07
CA ILE A 123 10.97 -1.41 -22.45
C ILE A 123 10.39 -2.72 -23.00
N GLY A 124 11.26 -3.68 -23.28
CA GLY A 124 10.89 -4.98 -23.82
C GLY A 124 11.32 -6.12 -22.91
N SER A 125 10.51 -7.19 -22.91
CA SER A 125 10.86 -8.46 -22.28
C SER A 125 11.90 -9.20 -23.11
N VAL A 126 12.86 -9.86 -22.46
CA VAL A 126 13.92 -10.63 -23.12
C VAL A 126 13.86 -12.09 -22.67
N GLU A 127 13.82 -13.01 -23.62
CA GLU A 127 13.87 -14.45 -23.34
C GLU A 127 15.31 -14.95 -23.16
N PRO A 128 15.55 -15.98 -22.32
CA PRO A 128 14.56 -16.78 -21.58
C PRO A 128 14.15 -16.20 -20.22
N PHE A 129 14.70 -15.04 -19.83
CA PHE A 129 14.56 -14.49 -18.48
C PHE A 129 13.12 -14.08 -18.17
N ALA A 130 12.44 -13.46 -19.13
CA ALA A 130 11.05 -13.06 -18.98
C ALA A 130 10.14 -14.30 -18.80
N GLY A 131 10.28 -15.32 -19.65
CA GLY A 131 9.57 -16.58 -19.50
C GLY A 131 9.80 -17.24 -18.14
N PHE A 132 11.04 -17.26 -17.66
CA PHE A 132 11.36 -17.78 -16.33
C PHE A 132 10.66 -17.01 -15.20
N LEU A 133 10.74 -15.67 -15.22
CA LEU A 133 10.12 -14.84 -14.19
C LEU A 133 8.60 -14.94 -14.19
N VAL A 134 7.96 -14.99 -15.36
CA VAL A 134 6.51 -15.21 -15.50
C VAL A 134 6.11 -16.58 -14.97
N ALA A 135 6.85 -17.64 -15.32
CA ALA A 135 6.58 -18.98 -14.83
C ALA A 135 6.74 -19.09 -13.30
N TYR A 136 7.74 -18.41 -12.73
CA TYR A 136 8.00 -18.37 -11.29
C TYR A 136 6.85 -17.77 -10.48
N GLN A 137 6.09 -16.82 -11.06
CA GLN A 137 4.96 -16.19 -10.37
C GLN A 137 3.83 -17.16 -10.07
N TYR A 138 3.64 -18.19 -10.88
CA TYR A 138 2.53 -19.13 -10.71
C TYR A 138 2.62 -19.94 -9.40
N PRO A 139 3.75 -20.59 -9.05
CA PRO A 139 3.91 -21.27 -7.77
C PRO A 139 4.30 -20.33 -6.61
N ALA A 140 5.01 -19.23 -6.86
CA ALA A 140 5.53 -18.38 -5.80
C ALA A 140 4.52 -17.34 -5.29
N TYR A 141 3.37 -17.18 -5.95
CA TYR A 141 2.36 -16.22 -5.53
C TYR A 141 1.73 -16.63 -4.19
N LEU A 142 2.01 -15.82 -3.17
CA LEU A 142 1.45 -15.99 -1.85
C LEU A 142 0.02 -15.45 -1.81
N ARG A 143 -0.97 -16.35 -1.75
CA ARG A 143 -2.39 -15.96 -1.71
C ARG A 143 -2.73 -15.21 -0.42
N GLY A 144 -3.64 -14.25 -0.52
CA GLY A 144 -4.05 -13.39 0.60
C GLY A 144 -4.41 -14.14 1.89
N PRO A 145 -5.18 -15.25 1.85
CA PRO A 145 -5.48 -16.00 3.07
C PRO A 145 -4.26 -16.62 3.75
N VAL A 146 -3.20 -16.95 2.99
CA VAL A 146 -1.93 -17.43 3.57
C VAL A 146 -1.22 -16.29 4.29
N ILE A 147 -1.25 -15.07 3.74
CA ILE A 147 -0.75 -13.87 4.43
C ILE A 147 -1.50 -13.64 5.74
N ALA A 148 -2.83 -13.81 5.74
CA ALA A 148 -3.64 -13.71 6.96
C ALA A 148 -3.21 -14.71 8.03
N VAL A 149 -2.98 -15.98 7.66
CA VAL A 149 -2.48 -17.02 8.59
C VAL A 149 -1.11 -16.64 9.16
N ILE A 150 -0.18 -16.13 8.34
CA ILE A 150 1.14 -15.69 8.79
C ILE A 150 1.00 -14.53 9.80
N LEU A 151 0.16 -13.53 9.51
CA LEU A 151 -0.08 -12.42 10.44
C LEU A 151 -0.74 -12.88 11.74
N LEU A 152 -1.69 -13.83 11.69
CA LEU A 152 -2.30 -14.41 12.89
C LEU A 152 -1.28 -15.18 13.75
N ALA A 153 -0.38 -15.94 13.12
CA ALA A 153 0.71 -16.61 13.82
C ALA A 153 1.68 -15.59 14.45
N GLY A 154 2.00 -14.51 13.74
CA GLY A 154 2.81 -13.41 14.25
C GLY A 154 2.13 -12.67 15.42
N ALA A 155 0.83 -12.42 15.34
CA ALA A 155 0.05 -11.81 16.41
C ALA A 155 0.03 -12.70 17.66
N TYR A 156 -0.17 -14.01 17.47
CA TYR A 156 -0.09 -14.99 18.54
C TYR A 156 1.30 -14.99 19.21
N ALA A 157 2.37 -14.95 18.41
CA ALA A 157 3.74 -14.85 18.92
C ALA A 157 3.95 -13.54 19.70
N ALA A 158 3.46 -12.40 19.20
CA ALA A 158 3.58 -11.10 19.84
C ALA A 158 2.89 -11.07 21.22
N VAL A 159 1.74 -11.73 21.37
CA VAL A 159 1.04 -11.85 22.66
C VAL A 159 1.76 -12.81 23.61
N ARG A 160 2.21 -13.97 23.13
CA ARG A 160 2.84 -15.01 23.97
C ARG A 160 4.29 -14.69 24.34
N ARG A 161 5.01 -14.00 23.47
CA ARG A 161 6.45 -13.73 23.54
C ARG A 161 6.78 -12.31 23.05
N PRO A 162 6.23 -11.27 23.70
CA PRO A 162 6.37 -9.89 23.23
C PRO A 162 7.81 -9.45 23.05
N ARG A 163 8.74 -9.92 23.90
CA ARG A 163 10.17 -9.58 23.83
C ARG A 163 10.85 -9.95 22.50
N VAL A 164 10.36 -10.97 21.79
CA VAL A 164 10.96 -11.46 20.54
C VAL A 164 10.09 -11.12 19.34
N ALA A 165 8.77 -11.11 19.50
CA ALA A 165 7.83 -11.02 18.40
C ALA A 165 7.13 -9.65 18.26
N ALA A 166 7.06 -8.82 19.31
CA ALA A 166 6.30 -7.57 19.24
C ALA A 166 6.87 -6.58 18.22
N LEU A 167 8.19 -6.43 18.15
CA LEU A 167 8.84 -5.53 17.20
C LEU A 167 8.65 -5.96 15.74
N PRO A 168 9.00 -7.19 15.32
CA PRO A 168 8.77 -7.60 13.93
C PRO A 168 7.28 -7.64 13.59
N PHE A 169 6.39 -8.01 14.53
CA PHE A 169 4.95 -7.97 14.28
C PHE A 169 4.45 -6.54 14.07
N SER A 170 4.84 -5.59 14.92
CA SER A 170 4.45 -4.19 14.78
C SER A 170 5.00 -3.59 13.49
N ALA A 171 6.24 -3.91 13.13
CA ALA A 171 6.84 -3.49 11.87
C ALA A 171 6.06 -4.04 10.65
N ALA A 172 5.66 -5.31 10.68
CA ALA A 172 4.82 -5.89 9.62
C ALA A 172 3.46 -5.18 9.52
N MET A 173 2.81 -4.91 10.65
CA MET A 173 1.53 -4.19 10.67
C MET A 173 1.67 -2.74 10.18
N ILE A 174 2.75 -2.04 10.53
CA ILE A 174 3.03 -0.69 10.03
C ILE A 174 3.26 -0.72 8.52
N LEU A 175 4.08 -1.64 8.02
CA LEU A 175 4.32 -1.78 6.57
C LEU A 175 3.04 -2.09 5.80
N LEU A 176 2.11 -2.83 6.41
CA LEU A 176 0.83 -3.19 5.80
C LEU A 176 -0.15 -2.01 5.78
N VAL A 177 -0.34 -1.34 6.93
CA VAL A 177 -1.43 -0.37 7.12
C VAL A 177 -0.99 1.05 6.73
N ALA A 178 0.26 1.44 6.96
CA ALA A 178 0.69 2.83 6.78
C ALA A 178 0.59 3.34 5.34
N PRO A 179 0.95 2.56 4.28
CA PRO A 179 0.77 3.01 2.90
C PRO A 179 -0.71 3.27 2.57
N VAL A 180 -1.61 2.39 3.03
CA VAL A 180 -3.07 2.54 2.85
C VAL A 180 -3.58 3.77 3.60
N ALA A 181 -3.12 3.98 4.83
CA ALA A 181 -3.55 5.08 5.69
C ALA A 181 -3.14 6.47 5.15
N VAL A 182 -1.98 6.57 4.48
CA VAL A 182 -1.42 7.85 4.03
C VAL A 182 -1.67 8.12 2.54
N LEU A 183 -1.81 7.08 1.73
CA LEU A 183 -1.95 7.18 0.29
C LEU A 183 -3.20 6.45 -0.19
N ASP A 184 -3.07 5.15 -0.42
CA ASP A 184 -4.07 4.25 -0.98
C ASP A 184 -3.51 2.81 -0.96
N PHE A 185 -4.36 1.81 -1.14
CA PHE A 185 -3.91 0.45 -1.33
C PHE A 185 -3.28 0.24 -2.71
N ASP A 186 -2.13 -0.42 -2.73
CA ASP A 186 -1.57 -1.01 -3.93
C ASP A 186 -0.86 -2.30 -3.53
N HIS A 187 -1.09 -3.32 -4.33
CA HIS A 187 -0.44 -4.63 -4.26
C HIS A 187 1.08 -4.57 -4.02
N ARG A 188 1.79 -3.60 -4.62
CA ARG A 188 3.24 -3.46 -4.42
C ARG A 188 3.65 -3.17 -2.98
N TYR A 189 2.77 -2.56 -2.17
CA TYR A 189 3.06 -2.23 -0.78
C TYR A 189 2.97 -3.44 0.15
N VAL A 190 2.34 -4.53 -0.29
CA VAL A 190 2.24 -5.79 0.48
C VAL A 190 3.55 -6.59 0.41
N LEU A 191 4.31 -6.49 -0.68
CA LEU A 191 5.58 -7.21 -0.87
C LEU A 191 6.55 -7.13 0.32
N PRO A 192 6.89 -5.94 0.86
CA PRO A 192 7.79 -5.84 2.00
C PRO A 192 7.21 -6.37 3.31
N VAL A 193 5.88 -6.51 3.43
CA VAL A 193 5.22 -7.03 4.64
C VAL A 193 5.57 -8.50 4.86
N ILE A 194 5.61 -9.29 3.78
CA ILE A 194 5.73 -10.75 3.80
C ILE A 194 6.95 -11.24 4.61
N PRO A 195 8.21 -10.84 4.31
CA PRO A 195 9.36 -11.35 5.05
C PRO A 195 9.33 -10.96 6.54
N VAL A 196 8.85 -9.75 6.85
CA VAL A 196 8.77 -9.25 8.23
C VAL A 196 7.67 -9.98 9.02
N ALA A 197 6.52 -10.25 8.39
CA ALA A 197 5.44 -11.04 8.95
C ALA A 197 5.87 -12.50 9.19
N CYS A 198 6.60 -13.10 8.26
CA CYS A 198 7.19 -14.43 8.43
C CYS A 198 8.17 -14.49 9.60
N TRP A 199 8.99 -13.44 9.80
CA TRP A 199 9.88 -13.35 10.95
C TRP A 199 9.10 -13.31 12.27
N ALA A 200 8.05 -12.49 12.36
CA ALA A 200 7.18 -12.45 13.53
C ALA A 200 6.52 -13.81 13.78
N ALA A 201 6.02 -14.48 12.73
CA ALA A 201 5.39 -15.80 12.82
C ALA A 201 6.35 -16.89 13.27
N ALA A 202 7.60 -16.88 12.79
CA ALA A 202 8.63 -17.85 13.17
C ALA A 202 8.90 -17.85 14.68
N ALA A 203 8.77 -16.69 15.34
CA ALA A 203 8.91 -16.57 16.79
C ALA A 203 7.84 -17.36 17.59
N ALA A 204 6.74 -17.78 16.97
CA ALA A 204 5.78 -18.70 17.58
C ALA A 204 6.38 -20.10 17.81
N PHE A 205 7.32 -20.51 16.95
CA PHE A 205 7.86 -21.88 16.88
C PHE A 205 9.26 -22.01 17.46
N THR A 206 9.92 -20.92 17.86
CA THR A 206 11.23 -20.99 18.49
C THR A 206 11.14 -21.71 19.84
N SER A 207 12.07 -22.60 20.14
CA SER A 207 12.13 -23.24 21.46
C SER A 207 12.42 -22.18 22.52
N ARG A 208 11.72 -22.23 23.67
CA ARG A 208 12.11 -21.50 24.87
C ARG A 208 13.49 -22.03 25.24
N ASP A 209 14.53 -21.22 25.08
CA ASP A 209 15.91 -21.41 25.54
C ASP A 209 16.27 -22.84 25.98
N ALA A 210 17.08 -23.53 25.17
CA ALA A 210 17.92 -24.59 25.72
C ALA A 210 18.68 -23.97 26.89
N ARG A 211 18.30 -24.33 28.13
CA ARG A 211 19.06 -23.96 29.32
C ARG A 211 20.52 -24.31 29.04
N PRO A 212 21.47 -23.38 29.16
CA PRO A 212 22.88 -23.75 29.08
C PRO A 212 23.11 -24.73 30.23
N GLY A 213 23.27 -26.01 29.88
CA GLY A 213 23.66 -27.02 30.86
C GLY A 213 25.03 -26.64 31.38
N SER A 214 25.13 -26.33 32.66
CA SER A 214 26.39 -26.21 33.39
C SER A 214 26.12 -26.55 34.85
N PRO A 215 27.05 -27.18 35.60
CA PRO A 215 28.47 -27.36 35.29
C PRO A 215 28.94 -28.83 35.31
N GLY A 216 30.16 -29.04 34.82
CA GLY A 216 30.87 -30.29 34.96
C GLY A 216 30.98 -30.75 36.41
N GLY A 217 30.70 -32.03 36.62
CA GLY A 217 31.13 -32.78 37.80
C GLY A 217 32.01 -33.92 37.32
N ARG A 218 33.32 -33.67 37.25
CA ARG A 218 34.32 -34.75 37.33
C ARG A 218 34.66 -34.90 38.81
N ALA A 219 34.40 -36.08 39.36
CA ALA A 219 35.11 -36.66 40.49
C ALA A 219 35.45 -38.10 40.09
#